data_AF-A0AAN5BZL1-F1
#
_entry.id   AF-A0AAN5BZL1-F1
#
_cell.length_a   1.000
_cell.length_b   1.000
_cell.length_c   1.000
_cell.angle_alpha   90.00
_cell.angle_beta   90.00
_cell.angle_gamma   90.00
#
_symmetry.space_group_name_H-M   'P 1'
#
loop_
_entity.id
_entity.type
_entity.pdbx_description
1 polymer ?
#
loop_
_entity_poly.entity_id
_entity_poly.type
_entity_poly.pdbx_seq_one_letter_code
_entity_poly.pdbx_strand_id
1 'polypeptide(L)'
;MDSEVLCQIEEDELKRPTPRKVLNDRYIYHSRPMPVCASLPVVSDLGEARIGKQKHRGDIMPGIYRAPEVILDMDWDCKVDIWSTGAMVSCLLGFLGRFGIRLTDYLGLGPRAR
;
A
#
# COMPACT_ATOMS: atom_id res chain seq x y z
N MET A 1 4.26 -4.41 16.48
CA MET A 1 5.30 -5.14 15.74
C MET A 1 6.28 -5.66 16.78
N ASP A 2 6.57 -6.96 16.77
CA ASP A 2 7.52 -7.55 17.73
C ASP A 2 8.96 -7.16 17.36
N SER A 3 9.76 -6.74 18.35
CA SER A 3 11.15 -6.37 18.13
C SER A 3 11.97 -7.55 17.58
N GLU A 4 11.65 -8.78 17.98
CA GLU A 4 12.30 -10.00 17.49
C GLU A 4 12.17 -10.15 15.97
N VAL A 5 11.01 -9.80 15.41
CA VAL A 5 10.76 -9.87 13.97
C VAL A 5 11.65 -8.88 13.21
N LEU A 6 11.81 -7.68 13.76
CA LEU A 6 12.69 -6.66 13.17
C LEU A 6 14.16 -7.08 13.23
N CYS A 7 14.61 -7.62 14.37
CA CYS A 7 15.96 -8.17 14.51
C CYS A 7 16.22 -9.29 13.51
N GLN A 8 15.27 -10.20 13.32
CA GLN A 8 15.41 -11.27 12.34
C GLN A 8 15.54 -10.73 10.91
N ILE A 9 14.78 -9.69 10.55
CA ILE A 9 14.88 -9.05 9.22
C ILE A 9 16.25 -8.41 9.03
N GLU A 10 16.77 -7.73 10.05
CA GLU A 10 18.10 -7.11 10.00
C GLU A 10 19.21 -8.16 9.82
N GLU A 11 19.20 -9.23 10.64
CA GLU A 11 20.15 -10.34 10.50
C GLU A 11 20.08 -10.99 9.13
N ASP A 12 18.87 -11.13 8.61
CA ASP A 12 18.60 -11.73 7.32
C ASP A 12 19.10 -10.86 6.15
N GLU A 13 19.01 -9.53 6.25
CA GLU A 13 19.61 -8.61 5.27
C GLU A 13 21.14 -8.62 5.33
N LEU A 14 21.72 -8.78 6.53
CA LEU A 14 23.16 -8.96 6.71
C LEU A 14 23.67 -10.27 6.08
N LYS A 15 22.97 -11.38 6.34
CA LYS A 15 23.35 -12.72 5.85
C LYS A 15 23.05 -12.90 4.37
N ARG A 16 21.92 -12.36 3.89
CA ARG A 16 21.43 -12.51 2.52
C ARG A 16 20.88 -11.17 2.02
N PRO A 17 21.75 -10.29 1.50
CA PRO A 17 21.35 -8.96 1.08
C PRO A 17 20.34 -9.03 -0.07
N THR A 18 19.30 -8.21 0.01
CA THR A 18 18.36 -8.00 -1.09
C THR A 18 19.06 -7.45 -2.33
N PRO A 19 18.51 -7.72 -3.53
CA PRO A 19 18.97 -7.07 -4.75
C PRO A 19 19.01 -5.55 -4.57
N ARG A 20 20.18 -4.97 -4.82
CA ARG A 20 20.39 -3.52 -4.68
C ARG A 20 21.05 -2.96 -5.92
N LYS A 21 20.60 -1.78 -6.33
CA LYS A 21 21.24 -1.00 -7.38
C LYS A 21 22.22 -0.03 -6.73
N VAL A 22 23.50 -0.16 -7.09
CA VAL A 22 24.57 0.73 -6.63
C VAL A 22 24.71 1.86 -7.65
N LEU A 23 24.54 3.10 -7.19
CA LEU A 23 24.83 4.32 -7.93
C LEU A 23 25.98 5.05 -7.22
N ASN A 24 26.61 6.02 -7.89
CA ASN A 24 27.75 6.75 -7.31
C ASN A 24 27.36 7.59 -6.07
N ASP A 25 26.10 8.02 -5.99
CA ASP A 25 25.55 8.87 -4.92
C ASP A 25 24.76 8.08 -3.87
N ARG A 26 24.13 6.96 -4.27
CA ARG A 26 23.19 6.23 -3.40
C ARG A 26 23.05 4.76 -3.72
N TYR A 27 22.46 4.03 -2.78
CA TYR A 27 22.03 2.66 -2.95
C TYR A 27 20.50 2.62 -3.00
N ILE A 28 19.94 1.91 -3.98
CA ILE A 28 18.50 1.63 -4.04
C ILE A 28 18.33 0.16 -3.71
N TYR A 29 17.69 -0.11 -2.58
CA TYR A 29 17.43 -1.47 -2.10
C TYR A 29 16.04 -1.92 -2.55
N HIS A 30 15.93 -3.17 -2.97
CA HIS A 30 14.63 -3.80 -3.13
C HIS A 30 14.07 -4.14 -1.74
N SER A 31 12.81 -3.79 -1.47
CA SER A 31 12.18 -4.11 -0.19
C SER A 31 12.15 -5.61 0.06
N ARG A 32 12.50 -6.03 1.28
CA ARG A 32 12.32 -7.42 1.71
C ARG A 32 10.84 -7.66 2.06
N PRO A 33 10.28 -8.84 1.75
CA PRO A 33 8.94 -9.20 2.22
C PRO A 33 8.87 -9.17 3.75
N MET A 34 7.87 -8.46 4.28
CA MET A 34 7.60 -8.43 5.71
C MET A 34 6.91 -9.75 6.13
N PRO A 35 7.44 -10.49 7.11
CA PRO A 35 6.78 -11.68 7.61
C PRO A 35 5.43 -11.32 8.26
N VAL A 36 4.44 -12.19 8.07
CA VAL A 36 3.12 -12.03 8.67
C VAL A 36 3.26 -12.18 10.18
N CYS A 37 2.96 -11.13 10.91
CA CYS A 37 2.93 -11.15 12.37
C CYS A 37 1.52 -11.44 12.86
N ALA A 38 1.38 -12.29 13.87
CA ALA A 38 0.11 -12.59 14.53
C ALA A 38 -0.39 -11.42 15.41
N SER A 39 0.34 -10.31 15.47
CA SER A 39 -0.04 -9.11 16.22
C SER A 39 -1.17 -8.36 15.53
N LEU A 40 -1.84 -7.47 16.28
CA LEU A 40 -2.84 -6.56 15.73
C LEU A 40 -2.28 -5.75 14.54
N PRO A 41 -3.09 -5.50 13.49
CA PRO A 41 -2.68 -4.65 12.39
C PRO A 41 -2.46 -3.23 12.89
N VAL A 42 -1.35 -2.63 12.47
CA VAL A 42 -0.97 -1.26 12.80
C VAL A 42 -0.89 -0.49 11.49
N VAL A 43 -1.53 0.68 11.44
CA VAL A 43 -1.39 1.59 10.30
C VAL A 43 0.06 2.09 10.25
N SER A 44 0.72 1.80 9.15
CA SER A 44 2.07 2.27 8.83
C SER A 44 2.02 3.16 7.60
N ASP A 45 3.11 3.90 7.35
CA ASP A 45 3.23 4.89 6.27
C ASP A 45 2.31 6.12 6.41
N LEU A 46 2.79 7.10 7.19
CA LEU A 46 2.12 8.39 7.40
C LEU A 46 2.72 9.49 6.50
N GLY A 47 3.46 9.14 5.44
CA GLY A 47 4.08 10.12 4.55
C GLY A 47 3.06 11.04 3.88
N GLU A 48 1.88 10.51 3.57
CA GLU A 48 0.77 11.24 2.97
C GLU A 48 -0.35 11.60 3.97
N ALA A 49 -0.14 11.39 5.27
CA ALA A 49 -1.15 11.72 6.28
C ALA A 49 -1.42 13.23 6.33
N ARG A 50 -2.68 13.60 6.60
CA ARG A 50 -3.14 14.99 6.73
C ARG A 50 -3.96 15.17 8.00
N ILE A 51 -3.98 16.38 8.56
CA ILE A 51 -4.76 16.71 9.76
C ILE A 51 -6.23 16.90 9.37
N GLY A 52 -7.13 16.12 9.95
CA GLY A 52 -8.55 16.02 9.53
C GLY A 52 -9.47 17.20 9.88
N LYS A 53 -8.95 18.33 10.38
CA LYS A 53 -9.78 19.52 10.69
C LYS A 53 -10.08 20.39 9.46
N GLN A 54 -9.34 20.18 8.37
CA GLN A 54 -9.45 20.97 7.16
C GLN A 54 -10.02 20.12 6.02
N LYS A 55 -10.71 20.76 5.09
CA LYS A 55 -11.05 20.15 3.81
C LYS A 55 -9.81 20.14 2.94
N HIS A 56 -9.60 19.02 2.27
CA HIS A 56 -8.46 18.83 1.40
C HIS A 56 -8.94 18.55 -0.02
N ARG A 57 -8.06 18.77 -1.00
CA ARG A 57 -8.31 18.53 -2.42
C ARG A 57 -7.06 17.95 -3.06
N GLY A 58 -7.23 17.20 -4.15
CA GLY A 58 -6.15 16.52 -4.85
C GLY A 58 -6.10 15.02 -4.59
N ASP A 59 -5.14 14.36 -5.24
CA ASP A 59 -4.99 12.91 -5.23
C ASP A 59 -4.17 12.44 -4.02
N ILE A 60 -4.81 11.63 -3.17
CA ILE A 60 -4.19 11.06 -1.95
C ILE A 60 -4.29 9.54 -1.89
N MET A 61 -5.02 8.91 -2.82
CA MET A 61 -5.33 7.49 -2.75
C MET A 61 -4.87 6.74 -4.00
N PRO A 62 -4.15 5.61 -3.83
CA PRO A 62 -3.82 4.73 -4.93
C PRO A 62 -5.08 4.11 -5.53
N GLY A 63 -5.07 3.93 -6.86
CA GLY A 63 -6.22 3.68 -7.74
C GLY A 63 -7.45 2.98 -7.12
N ILE A 64 -7.33 1.71 -6.71
CA ILE A 64 -8.51 0.94 -6.23
C ILE A 64 -9.08 1.38 -4.90
N TYR A 65 -8.31 2.11 -4.10
CA TYR A 65 -8.76 2.58 -2.80
C TYR A 65 -9.37 3.98 -2.90
N ARG A 66 -9.40 4.58 -4.10
CA ARG A 66 -9.83 5.95 -4.31
C ARG A 66 -11.34 6.09 -4.10
N ALA A 67 -11.71 6.94 -3.15
CA ALA A 67 -13.09 7.33 -2.90
C ALA A 67 -13.68 8.15 -4.08
N PRO A 68 -15.00 8.07 -4.30
CA PRO A 68 -15.64 8.76 -5.42
C PRO A 68 -15.45 10.27 -5.42
N GLU A 69 -15.45 10.92 -4.25
CA GLU A 69 -15.18 12.36 -4.09
C GLU A 69 -13.78 12.75 -4.57
N VAL A 70 -12.79 11.87 -4.39
CA VAL A 70 -11.42 12.10 -4.86
C VAL A 70 -11.30 11.86 -6.37
N ILE A 71 -12.04 10.88 -6.92
CA ILE A 71 -12.12 10.67 -8.37
C ILE A 71 -12.75 11.89 -9.06
N LEU A 72 -13.74 12.51 -8.44
CA LEU A 72 -14.45 13.67 -8.94
C LEU A 72 -13.75 15.01 -8.66
N ASP A 73 -12.53 14.98 -8.09
CA ASP A 73 -11.74 16.17 -7.71
C ASP A 73 -12.51 17.17 -6.83
N MET A 74 -13.38 16.63 -5.97
CA MET A 74 -14.17 17.36 -4.99
C MET A 74 -13.41 17.51 -3.67
N ASP A 75 -13.86 18.43 -2.82
CA ASP A 75 -13.36 18.54 -1.45
C ASP A 75 -13.65 17.25 -0.68
N TRP A 76 -12.63 16.74 -0.02
CA TRP A 76 -12.72 15.53 0.80
C TRP A 76 -12.29 15.80 2.25
N ASP A 77 -12.75 14.91 3.14
CA ASP A 77 -12.48 14.91 4.58
C ASP A 77 -12.03 13.51 5.02
N CYS A 78 -11.95 13.26 6.33
CA CYS A 78 -11.53 11.96 6.88
C CYS A 78 -12.42 10.76 6.48
N LYS A 79 -13.57 10.97 5.80
CA LYS A 79 -14.41 9.86 5.31
C LYS A 79 -13.74 9.04 4.21
N VAL A 80 -12.78 9.62 3.49
CA VAL A 80 -11.98 8.90 2.50
C VAL A 80 -11.21 7.73 3.13
N ASP A 81 -10.79 7.86 4.40
CA ASP A 81 -10.10 6.80 5.14
C ASP A 81 -11.03 5.64 5.51
N ILE A 82 -12.32 5.94 5.72
CA ILE A 82 -13.35 4.92 5.95
C ILE A 82 -13.61 4.13 4.65
N TRP A 83 -13.67 4.83 3.52
CA TRP A 83 -13.82 4.20 2.21
C TRP A 83 -12.65 3.26 1.90
N SER A 84 -11.41 3.74 2.04
CA SER A 84 -10.21 2.94 1.77
C SER A 84 -10.15 1.72 2.68
N THR A 85 -10.50 1.85 3.96
CA THR A 85 -10.61 0.73 4.91
C THR A 85 -11.64 -0.31 4.46
N GLY A 86 -12.82 0.11 3.99
CA GLY A 86 -13.84 -0.78 3.43
C GLY A 86 -13.36 -1.54 2.20
N ALA A 87 -12.67 -0.85 1.29
CA ALA A 87 -12.06 -1.45 0.11
C ALA A 87 -10.95 -2.46 0.48
N MET A 88 -10.14 -2.19 1.50
CA MET A 88 -9.13 -3.13 2.02
C MET A 88 -9.77 -4.41 2.59
N VAL A 89 -10.82 -4.28 3.40
CA VAL A 89 -11.53 -5.44 3.95
C VAL A 89 -12.18 -6.26 2.83
N SER A 90 -12.78 -5.60 1.85
CA SER A 90 -13.35 -6.26 0.65
C SER A 90 -12.29 -7.02 -0.15
N CYS A 91 -11.08 -6.44 -0.29
CA CYS A 91 -9.93 -7.10 -0.91
C CYS A 91 -9.52 -8.37 -0.16
N LEU A 92 -9.37 -8.28 1.16
CA LEU A 92 -8.97 -9.40 2.02
C LEU A 92 -9.97 -10.55 1.98
N LEU A 93 -11.26 -10.22 1.92
CA LEU A 93 -12.35 -11.20 1.87
C LEU A 93 -12.62 -11.73 0.45
N GLY A 94 -11.84 -11.31 -0.56
CA GLY A 94 -11.98 -11.76 -1.95
C GLY A 94 -13.19 -11.20 -2.69
N PHE A 95 -13.84 -10.16 -2.15
CA PHE A 95 -15.01 -9.53 -2.77
C PHE A 95 -14.66 -8.60 -3.95
N LEU A 96 -13.38 -8.23 -4.12
CA LEU A 96 -12.96 -7.35 -5.23
C LEU A 96 -13.29 -7.91 -6.63
N GLY A 97 -13.27 -9.23 -6.80
CA GLY A 97 -13.70 -9.85 -8.06
C GLY A 97 -15.18 -9.58 -8.41
N ARG A 98 -16.03 -9.27 -7.43
CA ARG A 98 -17.44 -8.93 -7.62
C ARG A 98 -17.68 -7.45 -7.96
N PHE A 99 -16.72 -6.57 -7.68
CA PHE A 99 -16.80 -5.13 -8.02
C PHE A 99 -16.14 -4.78 -9.36
N GLY A 100 -15.73 -5.79 -10.15
CA GLY A 100 -15.15 -5.58 -11.49
C GLY A 100 -13.69 -5.14 -11.49
N ILE A 101 -13.01 -5.18 -10.34
CA ILE A 101 -11.60 -4.82 -10.18
C ILE A 101 -10.78 -6.11 -10.30
N ARG A 102 -10.08 -6.31 -11.43
CA ARG A 102 -9.26 -7.50 -11.64
C ARG A 102 -7.84 -7.27 -11.14
N LEU A 103 -7.29 -8.26 -10.43
CA LEU A 103 -5.88 -8.30 -10.04
C LEU A 103 -4.92 -8.20 -11.26
N THR A 104 -5.42 -8.54 -12.47
CA THR A 104 -4.67 -8.44 -13.73
C THR A 104 -4.32 -7.01 -14.12
N ASP A 105 -5.10 -6.03 -13.67
CA ASP A 105 -4.88 -4.61 -13.97
C ASP A 105 -3.69 -4.05 -13.15
N TYR A 106 -3.28 -4.76 -12.09
CA TYR A 106 -2.16 -4.40 -11.21
C TYR A 106 -0.80 -4.96 -11.64
N LEU A 107 -0.77 -6.14 -12.26
CA LEU A 107 0.49 -6.80 -12.60
C LEU A 107 1.04 -6.40 -13.98
N GLY A 108 0.35 -5.53 -14.72
CA GLY A 108 0.69 -5.25 -16.12
C GLY A 108 0.62 -6.50 -17.02
N LEU A 109 0.05 -7.59 -16.52
CA LEU A 109 -0.21 -8.82 -17.27
C LEU A 109 -1.56 -8.69 -17.99
N GLY A 110 -1.63 -7.69 -18.87
CA GLY A 110 -2.65 -7.68 -19.90
C GLY A 110 -2.47 -8.91 -20.81
N PRO A 111 -3.55 -9.45 -21.41
CA PRO A 111 -3.41 -10.50 -22.41
C PRO A 111 -2.51 -9.99 -23.52
N ARG A 112 -1.37 -10.65 -23.75
CA ARG A 112 -0.56 -10.44 -24.95
C ARG A 112 -1.50 -10.62 -26.15
N ALA A 113 -1.68 -9.54 -26.91
CA ALA A 113 -2.31 -9.61 -28.21
C ALA A 113 -1.57 -10.66 -29.05
N ARG A 114 -2.39 -11.41 -29.78
CA ARG A 114 -2.06 -12.59 -30.58
C ARG A 114 -0.93 -12.35 -31.57
#